data_AF-A0A7W5DFY2-F1
#
_entry.id   AF-A0A7W5DFY2-F1
#
_cell.length_a   1.000
_cell.length_b   1.000
_cell.length_c   1.000
_cell.angle_alpha   90.00
_cell.angle_beta   90.00
_cell.angle_gamma   90.00
#
_symmetry.space_group_name_H-M   'P 1'
#
loop_
_entity.id
_entity.type
_entity.pdbx_description
1 polymer ?
#
loop_
_entity_poly.entity_id
_entity_poly.type
_entity_poly.pdbx_seq_one_letter_code
_entity_poly.pdbx_strand_id
1 'polypeptide(L)'
;MTIETITLAPDYTISRVAKGNWQLATKHSAPYAQDDAIEDMRRFVEAGINAFDCADHYVGVEDIIGAFSRRYPALGRQLRISTKYTPDQEALGKLRRDDVEAAIDTSLQRLGVERLDLVQFHWWDYEIPGYVEAMQWLKELQQEGKIAHLGTTNFDVRRLREITESGVKLLTNQLQYSLLDHRPEHGMVDFCKANDIQLLCYGTLAGGFLSERYLGQPEPTPPYANRSLVKYRLIIEEFGGWEAYQSLLRTLSAVAKKHGSSVSAVAARYVLDKPQVAAALVGAKDASHLDETLAIFRLQLDADDRASIAAHTENAMGPAGDCYDLERIKGGRHAKIMQTNQNTQGAPASVDLAPDVASPQSEHAFTIHDLRVEVVAPDGAKLYCGANVGDYFELRGEMLHLPPGQGFSIYSLGALLPLLAAKQRHIDPNDWMSTDADIACPDPNCPSRFRISRTNPRTFRHADTTAVVHPSSKS
;
A
#
# COMPACT_ATOMS: atom_id res chain seq x y z
N MET A 1 -0.18 -2.72 -35.24
CA MET A 1 -0.67 -3.46 -34.07
C MET A 1 -1.63 -2.56 -33.32
N THR A 2 -2.79 -3.06 -32.90
CA THR A 2 -3.77 -2.26 -32.17
C THR A 2 -3.53 -2.45 -30.67
N ILE A 3 -3.27 -1.36 -29.95
CA ILE A 3 -3.16 -1.34 -28.49
C ILE A 3 -4.57 -1.40 -27.90
N GLU A 4 -4.78 -2.19 -26.86
CA GLU A 4 -6.06 -2.18 -26.13
C GLU A 4 -6.19 -0.86 -25.37
N THR A 5 -7.33 -0.19 -25.55
CA THR A 5 -7.68 1.04 -24.84
C THR A 5 -8.98 0.88 -24.08
N ILE A 6 -9.19 1.72 -23.08
CA ILE A 6 -10.44 1.83 -22.33
C ILE A 6 -10.82 3.31 -22.17
N THR A 7 -12.09 3.63 -22.39
CA THR A 7 -12.65 4.97 -22.19
C THR A 7 -13.21 5.04 -20.78
N LEU A 8 -12.61 5.87 -19.92
CA LEU A 8 -13.06 6.08 -18.54
C LEU A 8 -14.04 7.26 -18.44
N ALA A 9 -13.87 8.27 -19.31
CA ALA A 9 -14.77 9.41 -19.45
C ALA A 9 -14.84 9.83 -20.93
N PRO A 10 -15.83 10.63 -21.37
CA PRO A 10 -16.03 10.96 -22.79
C PRO A 10 -14.79 11.50 -23.54
N ASP A 11 -13.94 12.26 -22.85
CA ASP A 11 -12.69 12.87 -23.35
C ASP A 11 -11.42 12.14 -22.88
N TYR A 12 -11.58 11.05 -22.11
CA TYR A 12 -10.51 10.35 -21.41
C TYR A 12 -10.47 8.87 -21.78
N THR A 13 -9.68 8.56 -22.80
CA THR A 13 -9.37 7.19 -23.24
C THR A 13 -7.90 6.91 -23.05
N ILE A 14 -7.60 5.82 -22.34
CA ILE A 14 -6.24 5.43 -21.98
C ILE A 14 -5.91 4.04 -22.54
N SER A 15 -4.63 3.81 -22.86
CA SER A 15 -4.09 2.47 -23.08
C SER A 15 -4.21 1.64 -21.81
N ARG A 16 -4.59 0.36 -21.94
CA ARG A 16 -4.76 -0.56 -20.81
C ARG A 16 -3.45 -0.98 -20.14
N VAL A 17 -2.31 -0.57 -20.70
CA VAL A 17 -1.02 -0.52 -19.99
C VAL A 17 -0.60 0.94 -19.91
N ALA A 18 -0.20 1.38 -18.72
CA ALA A 18 0.32 2.71 -18.47
C ALA A 18 1.82 2.65 -18.15
N LYS A 19 2.58 3.63 -18.65
CA LYS A 19 4.00 3.79 -18.31
C LYS A 19 4.10 4.44 -16.93
N GLY A 20 4.56 3.70 -15.93
CA GLY A 20 4.90 4.24 -14.61
C GLY A 20 6.28 4.90 -14.65
N ASN A 21 6.34 6.22 -14.43
CA ASN A 21 7.57 7.00 -14.59
C ASN A 21 8.37 7.21 -13.29
N TRP A 22 8.02 6.53 -12.20
CA TRP A 22 8.68 6.69 -10.89
C TRP A 22 10.20 6.42 -10.93
N GLN A 23 10.68 5.56 -11.83
CA GLN A 23 12.10 5.25 -11.98
C GLN A 23 12.92 6.43 -12.54
N LEU A 24 12.27 7.44 -13.13
CA LEU A 24 12.91 8.64 -13.65
C LEU A 24 13.16 9.71 -12.58
N ALA A 25 12.61 9.54 -11.38
CA ALA A 25 12.80 10.49 -10.29
C ALA A 25 14.26 10.53 -9.84
N THR A 26 14.80 11.73 -9.60
CA THR A 26 16.23 12.04 -9.39
C THR A 26 16.91 11.27 -8.25
N LYS A 27 16.14 10.57 -7.40
CA LYS A 27 16.62 9.84 -6.23
C LYS A 27 16.13 8.38 -6.15
N HIS A 28 15.44 7.89 -7.18
CA HIS A 28 14.95 6.50 -7.26
C HIS A 28 15.83 5.60 -8.15
N SER A 29 16.66 6.18 -9.03
CA SER A 29 17.61 5.45 -9.86
C SER A 29 18.86 6.30 -10.16
N ALA A 30 19.91 5.68 -10.72
CA ALA A 30 21.10 6.40 -11.19
C ALA A 30 20.71 7.52 -12.17
N PRO A 31 21.43 8.66 -12.21
CA PRO A 31 21.08 9.80 -13.06
C PRO A 31 20.78 9.34 -14.48
N TYR A 32 19.54 9.54 -14.89
CA TYR A 32 19.07 9.19 -16.21
C TYR A 32 19.11 10.45 -17.06
N ALA A 33 19.77 10.40 -18.22
CA ALA A 33 19.89 11.58 -19.07
C ALA A 33 18.50 12.00 -19.54
N GLN A 34 18.15 13.28 -19.34
CA GLN A 34 16.82 13.79 -19.65
C GLN A 34 16.44 13.59 -21.12
N ASP A 35 17.40 13.74 -22.04
CA ASP A 35 17.19 13.51 -23.47
C ASP A 35 16.81 12.06 -23.78
N ASP A 36 17.47 11.08 -23.13
CA ASP A 36 17.15 9.67 -23.30
C ASP A 36 15.72 9.38 -22.80
N ALA A 37 15.28 10.02 -21.70
CA ALA A 37 13.94 9.81 -21.15
C ALA A 37 12.87 10.31 -22.10
N ILE A 38 13.09 11.48 -22.66
CA ILE A 38 12.19 12.10 -23.63
C ILE A 38 12.13 11.25 -24.90
N GLU A 39 13.25 10.68 -25.34
CA GLU A 39 13.30 9.80 -26.50
C GLU A 39 12.63 8.45 -26.27
N ASP A 40 12.76 7.87 -25.08
CA ASP A 40 12.05 6.65 -24.74
C ASP A 40 10.55 6.89 -24.58
N MET A 41 10.14 8.00 -23.96
CA MET A 41 8.74 8.42 -23.95
C MET A 41 8.16 8.50 -25.37
N ARG A 42 8.90 9.06 -26.34
CA ARG A 42 8.49 9.10 -27.75
C ARG A 42 8.15 7.71 -28.28
N ARG A 43 9.01 6.73 -28.03
CA ARG A 43 8.81 5.34 -28.48
C ARG A 43 7.55 4.70 -27.87
N PHE A 44 7.27 4.96 -26.59
CA PHE A 44 6.04 4.48 -25.95
C PHE A 44 4.79 5.08 -26.61
N VAL A 45 4.75 6.39 -26.83
CA VAL A 45 3.58 7.04 -27.45
C VAL A 45 3.41 6.61 -28.91
N GLU A 46 4.49 6.51 -29.67
CA GLU A 46 4.46 6.01 -31.06
C GLU A 46 3.98 4.56 -31.15
N ALA A 47 4.26 3.75 -30.13
CA ALA A 47 3.72 2.40 -30.03
C ALA A 47 2.24 2.36 -29.61
N GLY A 48 1.63 3.52 -29.28
CA GLY A 48 0.22 3.66 -28.90
C GLY A 48 -0.04 3.61 -27.39
N ILE A 49 1.00 3.59 -26.55
CA ILE A 49 0.85 3.73 -25.09
C ILE A 49 0.73 5.21 -24.77
N ASN A 50 -0.48 5.66 -24.49
CA ASN A 50 -0.77 7.07 -24.24
C ASN A 50 -0.95 7.41 -22.74
N ALA A 51 -1.04 6.41 -21.87
CA ALA A 51 -1.27 6.60 -20.44
C ALA A 51 0.05 6.68 -19.68
N PHE A 52 0.39 7.85 -19.14
CA PHE A 52 1.61 8.07 -18.36
C PHE A 52 1.25 8.40 -16.91
N ASP A 53 1.88 7.69 -15.96
CA ASP A 53 1.72 7.95 -14.53
C ASP A 53 2.98 8.60 -13.94
N CYS A 54 2.79 9.62 -13.11
CA CYS A 54 3.81 10.32 -12.34
C CYS A 54 3.25 10.81 -10.99
N ALA A 55 3.98 11.64 -10.26
CA ALA A 55 3.57 12.19 -8.97
C ALA A 55 4.32 13.49 -8.66
N ASP A 56 3.71 14.34 -7.85
CA ASP A 56 4.32 15.54 -7.26
C ASP A 56 5.66 15.26 -6.55
N HIS A 57 5.71 14.17 -5.78
CA HIS A 57 6.86 13.74 -5.01
C HIS A 57 7.90 12.94 -5.82
N TYR A 58 7.61 12.61 -7.08
CA TYR A 58 8.60 12.07 -8.02
C TYR A 58 9.39 13.22 -8.63
N VAL A 59 10.30 13.78 -7.81
CA VAL A 59 11.05 14.99 -8.15
C VAL A 59 11.63 14.92 -9.58
N GLY A 60 11.26 15.90 -10.41
CA GLY A 60 11.70 16.08 -11.79
C GLY A 60 10.90 15.32 -12.85
N VAL A 61 10.05 14.36 -12.49
CA VAL A 61 9.35 13.53 -13.49
C VAL A 61 8.29 14.32 -14.25
N GLU A 62 7.52 15.18 -13.56
CA GLU A 62 6.56 16.08 -14.20
C GLU A 62 7.24 17.04 -15.18
N ASP A 63 8.40 17.60 -14.82
CA ASP A 63 9.18 18.47 -15.70
C ASP A 63 9.66 17.74 -16.97
N ILE A 64 10.08 16.47 -16.84
CA ILE A 64 10.51 15.64 -17.98
C ILE A 64 9.32 15.37 -18.92
N ILE A 65 8.14 15.05 -18.37
CA ILE A 65 6.92 14.84 -19.19
C ILE A 65 6.51 16.16 -19.87
N GLY A 66 6.58 17.29 -19.17
CA GLY A 66 6.32 18.60 -19.77
C GLY A 66 7.33 18.94 -20.88
N ALA A 67 8.61 18.63 -20.68
CA ALA A 67 9.64 18.80 -21.69
C ALA A 67 9.40 17.90 -22.93
N PHE A 68 8.98 16.66 -22.72
CA PHE A 68 8.54 15.76 -23.81
C PHE A 68 7.40 16.38 -24.61
N SER A 69 6.34 16.86 -23.96
CA SER A 69 5.18 17.46 -24.63
C SER A 69 5.54 18.72 -25.43
N ARG A 70 6.48 19.54 -24.94
CA ARG A 70 7.00 20.71 -25.67
C ARG A 70 7.87 20.32 -26.86
N ARG A 71 8.70 19.28 -26.72
CA ARG A 71 9.58 18.78 -27.79
C ARG A 71 8.81 18.08 -28.90
N TYR A 72 7.76 17.34 -28.54
CA TYR A 72 6.93 16.58 -29.48
C TYR A 72 5.43 16.93 -29.36
N PRO A 73 4.99 18.14 -29.75
CA PRO A 73 3.62 18.61 -29.48
C PRO A 73 2.50 17.71 -30.04
N ALA A 74 2.73 17.05 -31.17
CA ALA A 74 1.75 16.12 -31.76
C ALA A 74 1.58 14.83 -30.95
N LEU A 75 2.65 14.34 -30.32
CA LEU A 75 2.61 13.18 -29.43
C LEU A 75 2.14 13.60 -28.02
N GLY A 76 2.57 14.76 -27.54
CA GLY A 76 2.13 15.31 -26.25
C GLY A 76 0.61 15.47 -26.16
N ARG A 77 -0.07 15.89 -27.23
CA ARG A 77 -1.55 15.97 -27.27
C ARG A 77 -2.27 14.62 -27.17
N GLN A 78 -1.57 13.52 -27.45
CA GLN A 78 -2.13 12.17 -27.35
C GLN A 78 -2.04 11.63 -25.93
N LEU A 79 -1.12 12.16 -25.11
CA LEU A 79 -0.92 11.70 -23.75
C LEU A 79 -2.16 11.92 -22.89
N ARG A 80 -2.33 11.02 -21.93
CA ARG A 80 -3.21 11.14 -20.79
C ARG A 80 -2.36 10.96 -19.54
N ILE A 81 -2.18 12.05 -18.80
CA ILE A 81 -1.22 12.13 -17.71
C ILE A 81 -1.95 11.97 -16.37
N SER A 82 -1.57 10.95 -15.61
CA SER A 82 -2.04 10.75 -14.24
C SER A 82 -0.95 11.20 -13.29
N THR A 83 -1.11 12.37 -12.65
CA THR A 83 -0.22 12.81 -11.57
C THR A 83 -0.86 12.52 -10.21
N LYS A 84 -0.13 12.76 -9.13
CA LYS A 84 -0.58 12.54 -7.76
C LYS A 84 -0.46 13.83 -6.96
N TYR A 85 -1.40 14.04 -6.06
CA TYR A 85 -1.23 14.97 -4.95
C TYR A 85 -1.02 14.14 -3.67
N THR A 86 0.17 14.27 -3.10
CA THR A 86 0.67 13.45 -1.98
C THR A 86 1.20 14.38 -0.90
N PRO A 87 0.34 15.04 -0.11
CA PRO A 87 0.82 15.93 0.94
C PRO A 87 1.77 15.20 1.88
N ASP A 88 2.86 15.87 2.26
CA ASP A 88 3.81 15.32 3.23
C ASP A 88 3.09 15.01 4.56
N GLN A 89 3.43 13.89 5.19
CA GLN A 89 2.80 13.45 6.45
C GLN A 89 2.87 14.52 7.55
N GLU A 90 3.97 15.26 7.63
CA GLU A 90 4.14 16.36 8.59
C GLU A 90 3.23 17.57 8.30
N ALA A 91 2.64 17.65 7.10
CA ALA A 91 1.73 18.71 6.69
C ALA A 91 0.25 18.41 6.96
N LEU A 92 -0.13 17.13 7.08
CA LEU A 92 -1.54 16.70 7.07
C LEU A 92 -2.44 17.46 8.06
N GLY A 93 -1.99 17.63 9.31
CA GLY A 93 -2.79 18.30 10.36
C GLY A 93 -2.87 19.82 10.26
N LYS A 94 -2.27 20.44 9.24
CA LYS A 94 -2.19 21.90 9.05
C LYS A 94 -2.48 22.34 7.61
N LEU A 95 -2.94 21.43 6.76
CA LEU A 95 -3.26 21.76 5.37
C LEU A 95 -4.42 22.77 5.31
N ARG A 96 -4.30 23.72 4.40
CA ARG A 96 -5.36 24.66 4.02
C ARG A 96 -5.61 24.52 2.52
N ARG A 97 -6.77 24.99 2.04
CA ARG A 97 -7.11 25.04 0.61
C ARG A 97 -5.97 25.63 -0.24
N ASP A 98 -5.40 26.76 0.18
CA ASP A 98 -4.32 27.44 -0.56
C ASP A 98 -3.05 26.58 -0.68
N ASP A 99 -2.78 25.71 0.31
CA ASP A 99 -1.62 24.81 0.27
C ASP A 99 -1.86 23.67 -0.76
N VAL A 100 -3.11 23.19 -0.89
CA VAL A 100 -3.51 22.24 -1.93
C VAL A 100 -3.45 22.88 -3.31
N GLU A 101 -4.02 24.08 -3.46
CA GLU A 101 -4.02 24.83 -4.71
C GLU A 101 -2.60 25.12 -5.20
N ALA A 102 -1.69 25.55 -4.32
CA ALA A 102 -0.29 25.79 -4.67
C ALA A 102 0.42 24.52 -5.17
N ALA A 103 0.10 23.34 -4.62
CA ALA A 103 0.66 22.08 -5.10
C ALA A 103 0.12 21.70 -6.50
N ILE A 104 -1.16 21.94 -6.75
CA ILE A 104 -1.78 21.74 -8.07
C ILE A 104 -1.18 22.71 -9.10
N ASP A 105 -1.01 23.98 -8.75
CA ASP A 105 -0.40 24.99 -9.62
C ASP A 105 1.06 24.66 -9.95
N THR A 106 1.80 24.11 -8.98
CA THR A 106 3.16 23.61 -9.21
C THR A 106 3.16 22.47 -10.25
N SER A 107 2.22 21.53 -10.13
CA SER A 107 2.11 20.40 -11.07
C SER A 107 1.72 20.87 -12.48
N LEU A 108 0.78 21.83 -12.59
CA LEU A 108 0.41 22.50 -13.85
C LEU A 108 1.63 23.16 -14.50
N GLN A 109 2.43 23.89 -13.72
CA GLN A 109 3.63 24.56 -14.21
C GLN A 109 4.69 23.57 -14.72
N ARG A 110 5.00 22.51 -13.96
CA ARG A 110 6.02 21.51 -14.34
C ARG A 110 5.65 20.78 -15.63
N LEU A 111 4.38 20.33 -15.71
CA LEU A 111 3.85 19.68 -16.90
C LEU A 111 3.66 20.66 -18.07
N GLY A 112 3.53 21.96 -17.79
CA GLY A 112 3.31 23.00 -18.79
C GLY A 112 1.94 22.91 -19.44
N VAL A 113 0.90 22.67 -18.63
CA VAL A 113 -0.50 22.53 -19.07
C VAL A 113 -1.41 23.45 -18.28
N GLU A 114 -2.56 23.82 -18.85
CA GLU A 114 -3.56 24.66 -18.18
C GLU A 114 -4.55 23.84 -17.32
N ARG A 115 -4.65 22.53 -17.57
CA ARG A 115 -5.53 21.60 -16.87
C ARG A 115 -4.84 20.26 -16.72
N LEU A 116 -4.84 19.71 -15.51
CA LEU A 116 -4.37 18.36 -15.23
C LEU A 116 -5.42 17.33 -15.66
N ASP A 117 -5.00 16.34 -16.41
CA ASP A 117 -5.82 15.24 -16.92
C ASP A 117 -6.47 14.41 -15.78
N LEU A 118 -5.65 13.87 -14.87
CA LEU A 118 -6.11 13.09 -13.72
C LEU A 118 -5.19 13.37 -12.53
N VAL A 119 -5.80 13.81 -11.41
CA VAL A 119 -5.12 13.96 -10.12
C VAL A 119 -5.52 12.84 -9.18
N GLN A 120 -4.55 12.06 -8.73
CA GLN A 120 -4.74 10.93 -7.83
C GLN A 120 -4.30 11.31 -6.40
N PHE A 121 -5.25 11.39 -5.48
CA PHE A 121 -5.00 11.86 -4.12
C PHE A 121 -4.50 10.76 -3.19
N HIS A 122 -3.48 11.06 -2.39
CA HIS A 122 -2.96 10.17 -1.34
C HIS A 122 -3.08 10.81 0.05
N TRP A 123 -3.17 9.96 1.08
CA TRP A 123 -3.11 10.39 2.48
C TRP A 123 -2.33 9.37 3.32
N TRP A 124 -1.27 9.82 3.99
CA TRP A 124 -0.33 8.92 4.68
C TRP A 124 -0.89 8.31 5.97
N ASP A 125 -1.49 9.14 6.84
CA ASP A 125 -1.92 8.71 8.18
C ASP A 125 -3.42 9.01 8.39
N TYR A 126 -4.23 7.96 8.47
CA TYR A 126 -5.68 8.10 8.69
C TYR A 126 -6.07 8.52 10.10
N GLU A 127 -5.14 8.48 11.06
CA GLU A 127 -5.37 9.02 12.39
C GLU A 127 -5.32 10.56 12.40
N ILE A 128 -4.76 11.16 11.34
CA ILE A 128 -4.79 12.60 11.14
C ILE A 128 -6.03 12.92 10.28
N PRO A 129 -7.05 13.61 10.83
CA PRO A 129 -8.23 13.99 10.06
C PRO A 129 -7.87 14.99 8.96
N GLY A 130 -8.67 15.04 7.90
CA GLY A 130 -8.54 16.07 6.85
C GLY A 130 -8.60 15.55 5.42
N TYR A 131 -8.45 14.24 5.16
CA TYR A 131 -8.48 13.71 3.79
C TYR A 131 -9.80 13.98 3.04
N VAL A 132 -10.95 13.91 3.71
CA VAL A 132 -12.25 14.24 3.07
C VAL A 132 -12.32 15.73 2.73
N GLU A 133 -11.87 16.61 3.63
CA GLU A 133 -11.85 18.06 3.40
C GLU A 133 -10.88 18.43 2.26
N ALA A 134 -9.69 17.85 2.24
CA ALA A 134 -8.73 18.02 1.15
C ALA A 134 -9.30 17.54 -0.20
N MET A 135 -10.07 16.44 -0.23
CA MET A 135 -10.78 16.01 -1.43
C MET A 135 -11.88 16.98 -1.87
N GLN A 136 -12.54 17.70 -0.96
CA GLN A 136 -13.47 18.76 -1.32
C GLN A 136 -12.75 19.95 -1.96
N TRP A 137 -11.59 20.36 -1.42
CA TRP A 137 -10.77 21.39 -2.06
C TRP A 137 -10.30 20.96 -3.46
N LEU A 138 -9.88 19.71 -3.66
CA LEU A 138 -9.55 19.19 -5.00
C LEU A 138 -10.77 19.20 -5.95
N LYS A 139 -11.97 18.94 -5.44
CA LYS A 139 -13.22 19.06 -6.19
C LYS A 139 -13.54 20.51 -6.57
N GLU A 140 -13.27 21.48 -5.71
CA GLU A 140 -13.37 22.90 -6.06
C GLU A 140 -12.39 23.25 -7.20
N LEU A 141 -11.13 22.83 -7.11
CA LEU A 141 -10.14 23.03 -8.17
C LEU A 141 -10.52 22.34 -9.49
N GLN A 142 -11.24 21.20 -9.42
CA GLN A 142 -11.84 20.58 -10.60
C GLN A 142 -12.94 21.46 -11.21
N GLN A 143 -13.80 22.06 -10.40
CA GLN A 143 -14.87 22.98 -10.86
C GLN A 143 -14.31 24.28 -11.44
N GLU A 144 -13.17 24.75 -10.90
CA GLU A 144 -12.41 25.89 -11.42
C GLU A 144 -11.66 25.57 -12.73
N GLY A 145 -11.67 24.30 -13.16
CA GLY A 145 -11.11 23.88 -14.44
C GLY A 145 -9.62 23.53 -14.39
N LYS A 146 -8.95 23.60 -13.23
CA LYS A 146 -7.54 23.21 -13.06
C LYS A 146 -7.34 21.69 -13.16
N ILE A 147 -8.37 20.91 -12.86
CA ILE A 147 -8.35 19.44 -12.88
C ILE A 147 -9.48 18.93 -13.77
N ALA A 148 -9.21 17.92 -14.60
CA ALA A 148 -10.23 17.24 -15.39
C ALA A 148 -10.89 16.12 -14.62
N HIS A 149 -10.11 15.19 -14.09
CA HIS A 149 -10.61 14.05 -13.34
C HIS A 149 -9.92 13.90 -11.99
N LEU A 150 -10.66 13.37 -11.02
CA LEU A 150 -10.17 13.05 -9.69
C LEU A 150 -10.12 11.54 -9.50
N GLY A 151 -9.06 11.09 -8.85
CA GLY A 151 -8.93 9.73 -8.36
C GLY A 151 -8.24 9.72 -7.00
N THR A 152 -8.10 8.53 -6.43
CA THR A 152 -7.34 8.30 -5.20
C THR A 152 -6.18 7.34 -5.48
N THR A 153 -5.22 7.27 -4.57
CA THR A 153 -4.17 6.26 -4.58
C THR A 153 -3.85 5.78 -3.18
N ASN A 154 -3.71 4.46 -3.02
CA ASN A 154 -3.45 3.79 -1.76
C ASN A 154 -4.48 4.04 -0.65
N PHE A 155 -5.77 4.09 -1.02
CA PHE A 155 -6.89 4.16 -0.06
C PHE A 155 -7.47 2.79 0.27
N ASP A 156 -7.87 2.58 1.53
CA ASP A 156 -8.68 1.44 1.97
C ASP A 156 -10.17 1.65 1.59
N VAL A 157 -11.00 0.60 1.71
CA VAL A 157 -12.41 0.68 1.31
C VAL A 157 -13.22 1.65 2.18
N ARG A 158 -12.94 1.68 3.48
CA ARG A 158 -13.68 2.53 4.44
C ARG A 158 -13.49 4.01 4.11
N ARG A 159 -12.25 4.43 3.86
CA ARG A 159 -11.87 5.81 3.59
C ARG A 159 -12.33 6.23 2.20
N LEU A 160 -12.29 5.32 1.23
CA LEU A 160 -12.84 5.56 -0.10
C LEU A 160 -14.36 5.79 -0.05
N ARG A 161 -15.07 5.02 0.77
CA ARG A 161 -16.50 5.22 1.04
C ARG A 161 -16.78 6.60 1.61
N GLU A 162 -16.07 7.01 2.66
CA GLU A 162 -16.26 8.32 3.28
C GLU A 162 -16.03 9.48 2.29
N ILE A 163 -15.06 9.35 1.37
CA ILE A 163 -14.85 10.32 0.27
C ILE A 163 -16.05 10.34 -0.68
N THR A 164 -16.51 9.19 -1.16
CA THR A 164 -17.63 9.12 -2.11
C THR A 164 -18.95 9.62 -1.51
N GLU A 165 -19.23 9.30 -0.24
CA GLU A 165 -20.43 9.73 0.49
C GLU A 165 -20.44 11.24 0.77
N SER A 166 -19.27 11.88 0.78
CA SER A 166 -19.15 13.35 0.82
C SER A 166 -19.52 14.03 -0.51
N GLY A 167 -19.89 13.26 -1.54
CA GLY A 167 -20.32 13.77 -2.84
C GLY A 167 -19.17 14.09 -3.79
N VAL A 168 -17.95 13.60 -3.52
CA VAL A 168 -16.84 13.64 -4.47
C VAL A 168 -16.95 12.45 -5.42
N LYS A 169 -16.95 12.72 -6.73
CA LYS A 169 -16.95 11.67 -7.75
C LYS A 169 -15.51 11.32 -8.11
N LEU A 170 -15.18 10.04 -7.97
CA LEU A 170 -13.86 9.49 -8.30
C LEU A 170 -13.96 8.74 -9.62
N LEU A 171 -13.05 9.02 -10.54
CA LEU A 171 -12.90 8.27 -11.79
C LEU A 171 -12.10 6.99 -11.55
N THR A 172 -11.05 7.09 -10.72
CA THR A 172 -10.10 5.98 -10.51
C THR A 172 -9.67 5.82 -9.06
N ASN A 173 -9.33 4.60 -8.66
CA ASN A 173 -8.50 4.33 -7.49
C ASN A 173 -7.25 3.57 -7.94
N GLN A 174 -6.07 4.15 -7.71
CA GLN A 174 -4.79 3.51 -8.00
C GLN A 174 -4.33 2.68 -6.80
N LEU A 175 -4.02 1.40 -7.03
CA LEU A 175 -3.62 0.49 -5.96
C LEU A 175 -2.64 -0.60 -6.41
N GLN A 176 -2.06 -1.31 -5.44
CA GLN A 176 -1.23 -2.48 -5.66
C GLN A 176 -2.13 -3.68 -5.94
N TYR A 177 -1.94 -4.31 -7.09
CA TYR A 177 -2.64 -5.55 -7.42
C TYR A 177 -1.73 -6.42 -8.26
N SER A 178 -1.45 -7.63 -7.79
CA SER A 178 -0.62 -8.59 -8.50
C SER A 178 -1.09 -10.01 -8.21
N LEU A 179 -0.49 -10.99 -8.87
CA LEU A 179 -0.68 -12.40 -8.51
C LEU A 179 -0.22 -12.75 -7.09
N LEU A 180 0.54 -11.87 -6.42
CA LEU A 180 1.07 -12.06 -5.08
C LEU A 180 0.34 -11.24 -4.01
N ASP A 181 -0.45 -10.24 -4.42
CA ASP A 181 -1.23 -9.38 -3.53
C ASP A 181 -2.62 -9.20 -4.12
N HIS A 182 -3.56 -9.97 -3.56
CA HIS A 182 -4.96 -10.09 -3.93
C HIS A 182 -5.88 -9.38 -2.93
N ARG A 183 -5.34 -8.58 -1.99
CA ARG A 183 -6.15 -7.73 -1.08
C ARG A 183 -7.25 -6.93 -1.80
N PRO A 184 -7.07 -6.43 -3.03
CA PRO A 184 -8.17 -5.76 -3.75
C PRO A 184 -9.42 -6.63 -3.96
N GLU A 185 -9.27 -7.96 -4.01
CA GLU A 185 -10.39 -8.91 -4.15
C GLU A 185 -11.23 -9.01 -2.86
N HIS A 186 -10.71 -8.57 -1.71
CA HIS A 186 -11.40 -8.61 -0.41
C HIS A 186 -12.33 -7.41 -0.17
N GLY A 187 -13.00 -6.92 -1.21
CA GLY A 187 -14.05 -5.91 -1.14
C GLY A 187 -13.76 -4.60 -1.88
N MET A 188 -12.50 -4.29 -2.19
CA MET A 188 -12.16 -3.08 -2.96
C MET A 188 -12.71 -3.14 -4.39
N VAL A 189 -12.57 -4.27 -5.08
CA VAL A 189 -13.11 -4.48 -6.44
C VAL A 189 -14.63 -4.29 -6.44
N ASP A 190 -15.35 -4.87 -5.47
CA ASP A 190 -16.80 -4.76 -5.36
C ASP A 190 -17.25 -3.33 -5.05
N PHE A 191 -16.56 -2.66 -4.13
CA PHE A 191 -16.82 -1.25 -3.83
C PHE A 191 -16.61 -0.36 -5.05
N CYS A 192 -15.49 -0.51 -5.75
CA CYS A 192 -15.19 0.26 -6.95
C CYS A 192 -16.22 0.00 -8.05
N LYS A 193 -16.62 -1.26 -8.26
CA LYS A 193 -17.68 -1.63 -9.21
C LYS A 193 -19.02 -0.96 -8.88
N ALA A 194 -19.41 -0.96 -7.61
CA ALA A 194 -20.67 -0.37 -7.16
C ALA A 194 -20.72 1.16 -7.31
N ASN A 195 -19.55 1.83 -7.36
CA ASN A 195 -19.42 3.28 -7.44
C ASN A 195 -18.91 3.79 -8.79
N ASP A 196 -18.81 2.91 -9.81
CA ASP A 196 -18.26 3.22 -11.14
C ASP A 196 -16.83 3.80 -11.08
N ILE A 197 -16.02 3.28 -10.17
CA ILE A 197 -14.60 3.63 -10.01
C ILE A 197 -13.75 2.57 -10.70
N GLN A 198 -12.81 3.01 -11.52
CA GLN A 198 -11.90 2.13 -12.25
C GLN A 198 -10.57 1.95 -11.51
N LEU A 199 -9.97 0.77 -11.59
CA LEU A 199 -8.70 0.47 -10.93
C LEU A 199 -7.52 0.70 -11.85
N LEU A 200 -6.53 1.44 -11.34
CA LEU A 200 -5.21 1.59 -11.94
C LEU A 200 -4.21 0.80 -11.10
N CYS A 201 -3.71 -0.31 -11.61
CA CYS A 201 -2.98 -1.28 -10.81
C CYS A 201 -1.47 -1.13 -10.98
N TYR A 202 -0.75 -0.70 -9.94
CA TYR A 202 0.70 -0.77 -9.92
C TYR A 202 1.18 -2.07 -9.26
N GLY A 203 2.47 -2.37 -9.40
CA GLY A 203 3.06 -3.54 -8.74
C GLY A 203 2.63 -4.87 -9.35
N THR A 204 1.98 -4.85 -10.51
CA THR A 204 1.52 -6.03 -11.25
C THR A 204 2.63 -7.02 -11.55
N LEU A 205 3.88 -6.56 -11.67
CA LEU A 205 5.09 -7.37 -11.86
C LEU A 205 5.92 -7.56 -10.59
N ALA A 206 5.43 -7.12 -9.44
CA ALA A 206 6.08 -7.20 -8.14
C ALA A 206 7.54 -6.70 -8.16
N GLY A 207 7.78 -5.52 -8.76
CA GLY A 207 9.13 -4.94 -8.84
C GLY A 207 10.11 -5.74 -9.71
N GLY A 208 9.60 -6.62 -10.58
CA GLY A 208 10.37 -7.49 -11.47
C GLY A 208 10.46 -8.93 -10.99
N PHE A 209 9.94 -9.27 -9.81
CA PHE A 209 9.91 -10.66 -9.33
C PHE A 209 9.13 -11.57 -10.29
N LEU A 210 7.99 -11.11 -10.83
CA LEU A 210 7.21 -11.89 -11.79
C LEU A 210 7.83 -11.86 -13.20
N SER A 211 9.03 -12.43 -13.33
CA SER A 211 9.81 -12.56 -14.57
C SER A 211 10.67 -13.83 -14.56
N GLU A 212 11.17 -14.22 -15.74
CA GLU A 212 12.06 -15.37 -15.95
C GLU A 212 13.35 -15.26 -15.15
N ARG A 213 13.79 -14.04 -14.81
CA ARG A 213 15.01 -13.77 -14.06
C ARG A 213 15.06 -14.53 -12.73
N TYR A 214 13.92 -14.75 -12.09
CA TYR A 214 13.84 -15.39 -10.78
C TYR A 214 13.44 -16.86 -10.84
N LEU A 215 13.09 -17.39 -12.02
CA LEU A 215 12.66 -18.78 -12.16
C LEU A 215 13.81 -19.75 -11.87
N GLY A 216 13.61 -20.65 -10.90
CA GLY A 216 14.61 -21.64 -10.50
C GLY A 216 15.81 -21.05 -9.75
N GLN A 217 15.76 -19.77 -9.39
CA GLN A 217 16.83 -19.11 -8.64
C GLN A 217 16.61 -19.25 -7.12
N PRO A 218 17.71 -19.26 -6.34
CA PRO A 218 17.60 -19.13 -4.89
C PRO A 218 16.98 -17.79 -4.51
N GLU A 219 16.46 -17.72 -3.29
CA GLU A 219 15.93 -16.48 -2.74
C GLU A 219 17.02 -15.39 -2.70
N PRO A 220 16.76 -14.18 -3.21
CA PRO A 220 17.73 -13.10 -3.13
C PRO A 220 17.90 -12.62 -1.70
N THR A 221 19.14 -12.46 -1.27
CA THR A 221 19.49 -11.90 0.04
C THR A 221 19.76 -10.39 -0.04
N PRO A 222 19.58 -9.63 1.05
CA PRO A 222 20.04 -8.24 1.11
C PRO A 222 21.54 -8.09 0.79
N PRO A 223 22.00 -6.94 0.29
CA PRO A 223 21.20 -5.75 -0.02
C PRO A 223 20.44 -5.85 -1.34
N TYR A 224 19.21 -5.34 -1.36
CA TYR A 224 18.39 -5.28 -2.57
C TYR A 224 18.73 -4.06 -3.43
N ALA A 225 18.62 -4.20 -4.75
CA ALA A 225 18.99 -3.13 -5.69
C ALA A 225 18.10 -1.89 -5.61
N ASN A 226 16.87 -2.01 -5.12
CA ASN A 226 15.95 -0.90 -4.94
C ASN A 226 14.88 -1.22 -3.88
N ARG A 227 14.14 -0.19 -3.47
CA ARG A 227 13.08 -0.29 -2.45
C ARG A 227 11.92 -1.20 -2.85
N SER A 228 11.55 -1.23 -4.13
CA SER A 228 10.48 -2.09 -4.62
C SER A 228 10.79 -3.55 -4.35
N LEU A 229 12.03 -3.99 -4.54
CA LEU A 229 12.43 -5.37 -4.22
C LEU A 229 12.29 -5.68 -2.72
N VAL A 230 12.57 -4.71 -1.83
CA VAL A 230 12.30 -4.88 -0.39
C VAL A 230 10.81 -5.09 -0.13
N LYS A 231 9.97 -4.22 -0.69
CA LYS A 231 8.51 -4.28 -0.56
C LYS A 231 7.96 -5.63 -1.05
N TYR A 232 8.29 -6.01 -2.29
CA TYR A 232 7.69 -7.19 -2.90
C TYR A 232 8.28 -8.50 -2.37
N ARG A 233 9.50 -8.51 -1.83
CA ARG A 233 10.00 -9.68 -1.10
C ARG A 233 9.15 -9.96 0.14
N LEU A 234 8.74 -8.92 0.86
CA LEU A 234 7.83 -9.07 2.01
C LEU A 234 6.48 -9.65 1.59
N ILE A 235 5.92 -9.16 0.48
CA ILE A 235 4.69 -9.71 -0.11
C ILE A 235 4.86 -11.20 -0.49
N ILE A 236 6.00 -11.59 -1.07
CA ILE A 236 6.31 -13.01 -1.37
C ILE A 236 6.35 -13.87 -0.10
N GLU A 237 6.86 -13.33 1.01
CA GLU A 237 6.84 -14.02 2.29
C GLU A 237 5.41 -14.32 2.73
N GLU A 238 4.56 -13.30 2.69
CA GLU A 238 3.15 -13.38 3.10
C GLU A 238 2.29 -14.21 2.13
N PHE A 239 2.66 -14.27 0.85
CA PHE A 239 2.03 -15.13 -0.15
C PHE A 239 2.19 -16.63 0.14
N GLY A 240 3.19 -17.03 0.93
CA GLY A 240 3.52 -18.44 1.20
C GLY A 240 5.01 -18.76 1.08
N GLY A 241 5.87 -17.74 1.02
CA GLY A 241 7.31 -17.89 0.95
C GLY A 241 7.83 -18.19 -0.45
N TRP A 242 9.17 -18.35 -0.53
CA TRP A 242 9.87 -18.51 -1.80
C TRP A 242 9.45 -19.77 -2.57
N GLU A 243 9.11 -20.85 -1.88
CA GLU A 243 8.67 -22.10 -2.53
C GLU A 243 7.34 -21.93 -3.27
N ALA A 244 6.33 -21.36 -2.61
CA ALA A 244 5.03 -21.08 -3.21
C ALA A 244 5.18 -20.14 -4.41
N TYR A 245 5.99 -19.08 -4.25
CA TYR A 245 6.35 -18.17 -5.33
C TYR A 245 7.03 -18.87 -6.52
N GLN A 246 7.98 -19.78 -6.28
CA GLN A 246 8.61 -20.56 -7.36
C GLN A 246 7.61 -21.51 -8.05
N SER A 247 6.65 -22.05 -7.31
CA SER A 247 5.56 -22.86 -7.87
C SER A 247 4.68 -22.05 -8.83
N LEU A 248 4.32 -20.83 -8.42
CA LEU A 248 3.63 -19.88 -9.27
C LEU A 248 4.47 -19.54 -10.52
N LEU A 249 5.75 -19.19 -10.37
CA LEU A 249 6.62 -18.88 -11.52
C LEU A 249 6.73 -20.02 -12.52
N ARG A 250 6.81 -21.28 -12.07
CA ARG A 250 6.80 -22.45 -12.99
C ARG A 250 5.52 -22.54 -13.79
N THR A 251 4.38 -22.25 -13.16
CA THR A 251 3.06 -22.24 -13.82
C THR A 251 2.98 -21.10 -14.83
N LEU A 252 3.37 -19.89 -14.44
CA LEU A 252 3.43 -18.74 -15.34
C LEU A 252 4.38 -18.98 -16.52
N SER A 253 5.51 -19.66 -16.30
CA SER A 253 6.45 -20.02 -17.35
C SER A 253 5.87 -21.03 -18.33
N ALA A 254 5.09 -22.01 -17.86
CA ALA A 254 4.41 -22.97 -18.72
C ALA A 254 3.36 -22.27 -19.60
N VAL A 255 2.55 -21.37 -19.02
CA VAL A 255 1.58 -20.54 -19.76
C VAL A 255 2.29 -19.62 -20.75
N ALA A 256 3.37 -18.96 -20.34
CA ALA A 256 4.17 -18.09 -21.22
C ALA A 256 4.70 -18.86 -22.43
N LYS A 257 5.24 -20.08 -22.23
CA LYS A 257 5.71 -20.95 -23.32
C LYS A 257 4.58 -21.37 -24.26
N LYS A 258 3.41 -21.72 -23.73
CA LYS A 258 2.21 -22.07 -24.52
C LYS A 258 1.81 -20.96 -25.49
N HIS A 259 1.93 -19.70 -25.05
CA HIS A 259 1.53 -18.52 -25.83
C HIS A 259 2.67 -17.83 -26.57
N GLY A 260 3.91 -18.34 -26.49
CA GLY A 260 5.08 -17.67 -27.06
C GLY A 260 5.32 -16.27 -26.47
N SER A 261 5.08 -16.11 -25.17
CA SER A 261 5.14 -14.84 -24.44
C SER A 261 6.13 -14.93 -23.26
N SER A 262 6.11 -13.94 -22.36
CA SER A 262 6.92 -13.90 -21.14
C SER A 262 6.09 -14.06 -19.88
N VAL A 263 6.74 -14.49 -18.78
CA VAL A 263 6.15 -14.56 -17.43
C VAL A 263 5.57 -13.20 -17.04
N SER A 264 6.30 -12.12 -17.31
CA SER A 264 5.86 -10.74 -17.04
C SER A 264 4.57 -10.41 -17.79
N ALA A 265 4.50 -10.76 -19.08
CA ALA A 265 3.31 -10.49 -19.88
C ALA A 265 2.09 -11.29 -19.41
N VAL A 266 2.28 -12.56 -19.05
CA VAL A 266 1.22 -13.41 -18.46
C VAL A 266 0.71 -12.82 -17.14
N ALA A 267 1.62 -12.43 -16.24
CA ALA A 267 1.25 -11.85 -14.95
C ALA A 267 0.47 -10.54 -15.11
N ALA A 268 0.95 -9.62 -15.95
CA ALA A 268 0.26 -8.36 -16.21
C ALA A 268 -1.10 -8.58 -16.90
N ARG A 269 -1.18 -9.46 -17.89
CA ARG A 269 -2.43 -9.77 -18.59
C ARG A 269 -3.47 -10.37 -17.65
N TYR A 270 -3.05 -11.25 -16.74
CA TYR A 270 -3.95 -11.86 -15.76
C TYR A 270 -4.60 -10.81 -14.87
N VAL A 271 -3.82 -9.86 -14.33
CA VAL A 271 -4.37 -8.74 -13.54
C VAL A 271 -5.25 -7.83 -14.40
N LEU A 272 -4.83 -7.53 -15.62
CA LEU A 272 -5.59 -6.66 -16.53
C LEU A 272 -6.95 -7.27 -16.93
N ASP A 273 -7.12 -8.58 -16.84
CA ASP A 273 -8.41 -9.25 -17.08
C ASP A 273 -9.33 -9.26 -15.85
N LYS A 274 -8.86 -8.81 -14.68
CA LYS A 274 -9.69 -8.77 -13.47
C LYS A 274 -10.77 -7.69 -13.58
N PRO A 275 -11.92 -7.87 -12.90
CA PRO A 275 -12.98 -6.86 -12.88
C PRO A 275 -12.47 -5.49 -12.43
N GLN A 276 -13.02 -4.44 -13.06
CA GLN A 276 -12.70 -3.02 -12.85
C GLN A 276 -11.27 -2.59 -13.13
N VAL A 277 -10.36 -3.49 -13.55
CA VAL A 277 -8.99 -3.10 -13.90
C VAL A 277 -8.96 -2.41 -15.27
N ALA A 278 -8.85 -1.08 -15.23
CA ALA A 278 -8.75 -0.25 -16.42
C ALA A 278 -7.34 -0.32 -17.02
N ALA A 279 -6.31 -0.19 -16.19
CA ALA A 279 -4.94 -0.27 -16.65
C ALA A 279 -3.97 -0.87 -15.64
N ALA A 280 -2.94 -1.54 -16.16
CA ALA A 280 -1.77 -1.98 -15.41
C ALA A 280 -0.63 -0.98 -15.59
N LEU A 281 -0.05 -0.48 -14.49
CA LEU A 281 1.12 0.39 -14.49
C LEU A 281 2.38 -0.47 -14.52
N VAL A 282 3.08 -0.42 -15.64
CA VAL A 282 4.37 -1.08 -15.83
C VAL A 282 5.47 -0.04 -15.63
N GLY A 283 6.32 -0.25 -14.64
CA GLY A 283 7.50 0.58 -14.41
C GLY A 283 8.53 0.32 -15.50
N ALA A 284 8.85 1.34 -16.29
CA ALA A 284 9.87 1.27 -17.32
C ALA A 284 10.83 2.46 -17.19
N LYS A 285 12.09 2.14 -16.88
CA LYS A 285 13.18 3.12 -16.83
C LYS A 285 13.49 3.65 -18.22
N ASP A 286 13.49 2.76 -19.20
CA ASP A 286 13.80 3.01 -20.60
C ASP A 286 12.90 2.16 -21.51
N ALA A 287 13.05 2.30 -22.84
CA ALA A 287 12.26 1.55 -23.82
C ALA A 287 12.79 0.14 -24.14
N SER A 288 13.82 -0.38 -23.43
CA SER A 288 14.41 -1.68 -23.73
C SER A 288 13.43 -2.85 -23.60
N HIS A 289 12.44 -2.72 -22.71
CA HIS A 289 11.39 -3.73 -22.48
C HIS A 289 10.05 -3.37 -23.17
N LEU A 290 10.07 -2.46 -24.16
CA LEU A 290 8.84 -2.04 -24.84
C LEU A 290 8.17 -3.20 -25.56
N ASP A 291 8.91 -4.03 -26.30
CA ASP A 291 8.33 -5.18 -27.02
C ASP A 291 7.66 -6.19 -26.07
N GLU A 292 8.29 -6.46 -24.91
CA GLU A 292 7.70 -7.30 -23.86
C GLU A 292 6.44 -6.67 -23.26
N THR A 293 6.44 -5.35 -23.07
CA THR A 293 5.26 -4.60 -22.61
C THR A 293 4.13 -4.69 -23.64
N LEU A 294 4.46 -4.55 -24.93
CA LEU A 294 3.49 -4.66 -26.02
C LEU A 294 2.92 -6.07 -26.14
N ALA A 295 3.68 -7.11 -25.79
CA ALA A 295 3.21 -8.49 -25.82
C ALA A 295 1.99 -8.73 -24.92
N ILE A 296 1.78 -7.91 -23.87
CA ILE A 296 0.59 -7.97 -22.99
C ILE A 296 -0.71 -7.86 -23.79
N PHE A 297 -0.76 -6.97 -24.80
CA PHE A 297 -1.96 -6.73 -25.61
C PHE A 297 -2.26 -7.85 -26.62
N ARG A 298 -1.31 -8.76 -26.85
CA ARG A 298 -1.49 -9.89 -27.78
C ARG A 298 -1.94 -11.17 -27.06
N LEU A 299 -1.83 -11.19 -25.74
CA LEU A 299 -2.03 -12.37 -24.96
C LEU A 299 -3.51 -12.57 -24.65
N GLN A 300 -4.03 -13.77 -24.92
CA GLN A 300 -5.37 -14.17 -24.52
C GLN A 300 -5.26 -15.42 -23.66
N LEU A 301 -5.45 -15.27 -22.35
CA LEU A 301 -5.43 -16.38 -21.41
C LEU A 301 -6.75 -17.17 -21.55
N ASP A 302 -6.65 -18.46 -21.85
CA ASP A 302 -7.80 -19.35 -21.91
C ASP A 302 -8.22 -19.84 -20.52
N ALA A 303 -9.27 -20.66 -20.46
CA ALA A 303 -9.83 -21.14 -19.20
C ALA A 303 -8.82 -21.99 -18.41
N ASP A 304 -8.03 -22.81 -19.10
CA ASP A 304 -7.04 -23.69 -18.45
C ASP A 304 -5.88 -22.86 -17.89
N ASP A 305 -5.43 -21.84 -18.62
CA ASP A 305 -4.41 -20.90 -18.14
C ASP A 305 -4.90 -20.21 -16.85
N ARG A 306 -6.12 -19.67 -16.88
CA ARG A 306 -6.71 -18.96 -15.74
C ARG A 306 -6.88 -19.88 -14.54
N ALA A 307 -7.39 -21.09 -14.74
CA ALA A 307 -7.58 -22.07 -13.67
C ALA A 307 -6.24 -22.49 -13.06
N SER A 308 -5.21 -22.74 -13.89
CA SER A 308 -3.88 -23.13 -13.41
C SER A 308 -3.22 -22.04 -12.56
N ILE A 309 -3.41 -20.77 -12.93
CA ILE A 309 -2.90 -19.62 -12.16
C ILE A 309 -3.74 -19.40 -10.90
N ALA A 310 -5.08 -19.46 -11.00
CA ALA A 310 -6.00 -19.26 -9.89
C ALA A 310 -5.76 -20.25 -8.74
N ALA A 311 -5.39 -21.49 -9.07
CA ALA A 311 -5.03 -22.50 -8.07
C ALA A 311 -3.88 -22.08 -7.13
N HIS A 312 -3.01 -21.15 -7.54
CA HIS A 312 -1.98 -20.59 -6.65
C HIS A 312 -2.54 -19.45 -5.80
N THR A 313 -3.34 -18.56 -6.41
CA THR A 313 -3.85 -17.37 -5.74
C THR A 313 -4.95 -17.67 -4.73
N GLU A 314 -5.78 -18.69 -4.98
CA GLU A 314 -6.86 -19.12 -4.06
C GLU A 314 -6.31 -19.83 -2.80
N ASN A 315 -5.16 -20.49 -2.92
CA ASN A 315 -4.51 -21.18 -1.81
C ASN A 315 -3.51 -20.31 -1.03
N ALA A 316 -3.19 -19.13 -1.56
CA ALA A 316 -2.27 -18.20 -0.93
C ALA A 316 -2.98 -17.35 0.13
N MET A 317 -2.40 -17.28 1.33
CA MET A 317 -2.89 -16.39 2.38
C MET A 317 -2.72 -14.92 1.96
N GLY A 318 -1.59 -14.59 1.34
CA GLY A 318 -1.21 -13.23 0.97
C GLY A 318 -1.11 -12.28 2.18
N PRO A 319 -0.89 -10.98 1.94
CA PRO A 319 -0.91 -9.99 2.99
C PRO A 319 -2.31 -9.90 3.61
N ALA A 320 -2.40 -9.96 4.94
CA ALA A 320 -3.67 -9.89 5.66
C ALA A 320 -4.24 -8.45 5.71
N GLY A 321 -5.56 -8.35 5.89
CA GLY A 321 -6.28 -7.07 6.04
C GLY A 321 -6.77 -6.47 4.72
N ASP A 322 -7.30 -5.25 4.80
CA ASP A 322 -7.69 -4.45 3.63
C ASP A 322 -6.43 -3.90 2.94
N CYS A 323 -6.62 -3.37 1.74
CA CYS A 323 -5.65 -2.58 1.01
C CYS A 323 -5.06 -1.50 1.93
N TYR A 324 -3.75 -1.57 2.14
CA TYR A 324 -2.95 -0.57 2.87
C TYR A 324 -3.13 -0.48 4.38
N ASP A 325 -3.74 -1.47 5.02
CA ASP A 325 -3.76 -1.57 6.48
C ASP A 325 -2.35 -1.77 7.04
N LEU A 326 -1.62 -2.77 6.51
CA LEU A 326 -0.28 -3.15 7.00
C LEU A 326 0.73 -2.02 6.85
N GLU A 327 0.64 -1.28 5.74
CA GLU A 327 1.45 -0.12 5.41
C GLU A 327 1.27 1.04 6.41
N ARG A 328 0.18 1.04 7.20
CA ARG A 328 -0.15 2.07 8.20
C ARG A 328 0.04 1.62 9.64
N ILE A 329 0.44 0.37 9.88
CA ILE A 329 0.79 -0.11 11.23
C ILE A 329 2.09 0.56 11.68
N LYS A 330 2.01 1.48 12.65
CA LYS A 330 3.18 2.19 13.18
C LYS A 330 4.25 1.22 13.69
N GLY A 331 5.47 1.34 13.15
CA GLY A 331 6.59 0.44 13.46
C GLY A 331 6.52 -0.95 12.80
N GLY A 332 5.47 -1.24 12.03
CA GLY A 332 5.30 -2.48 11.27
C GLY A 332 6.30 -2.63 10.11
N ARG A 333 6.46 -3.87 9.62
CA ARG A 333 7.41 -4.22 8.56
C ARG A 333 7.13 -3.44 7.27
N HIS A 334 5.86 -3.35 6.87
CA HIS A 334 5.43 -2.61 5.68
C HIS A 334 5.59 -1.09 5.85
N ALA A 335 5.16 -0.54 6.99
CA ALA A 335 5.27 0.90 7.27
C ALA A 335 6.72 1.42 7.23
N LYS A 336 7.70 0.62 7.68
CA LYS A 336 9.13 0.96 7.58
C LYS A 336 9.62 1.10 6.13
N ILE A 337 8.90 0.52 5.17
CA ILE A 337 9.17 0.62 3.73
C ILE A 337 8.38 1.77 3.09
N MET A 338 7.71 2.65 3.84
CA MET A 338 7.04 3.85 3.30
C MET A 338 7.89 5.12 3.52
N GLN A 339 7.83 6.10 2.60
CA GLN A 339 8.56 7.37 2.70
C GLN A 339 7.53 8.47 2.57
N THR A 340 7.33 9.25 3.62
CA THR A 340 6.08 9.99 3.80
C THR A 340 6.21 11.51 3.69
N ASN A 341 7.44 12.04 3.54
CA ASN A 341 7.71 13.48 3.44
C ASN A 341 8.59 13.83 2.22
N GLN A 342 8.34 13.19 1.08
CA GLN A 342 9.21 13.27 -0.09
C GLN A 342 9.13 14.61 -0.83
N ASN A 343 8.06 15.40 -0.68
CA ASN A 343 7.98 16.70 -1.36
C ASN A 343 8.97 17.71 -0.77
N THR A 344 9.14 17.72 0.56
CA THR A 344 10.09 18.61 1.25
C THR A 344 11.48 18.00 1.42
N GLN A 345 11.58 16.70 1.67
CA GLN A 345 12.86 16.03 1.99
C GLN A 345 13.49 15.33 0.76
N GLY A 346 12.70 15.10 -0.31
CA GLY A 346 13.03 14.19 -1.39
C GLY A 346 13.12 12.73 -0.93
N ALA A 347 13.38 11.80 -1.86
CA ALA A 347 13.74 10.43 -1.46
C ALA A 347 15.18 10.40 -0.90
N PRO A 348 15.56 9.54 0.05
CA PRO A 348 16.97 9.33 0.39
C PRO A 348 17.72 8.66 -0.78
N ALA A 349 18.98 9.04 -1.01
CA ALA A 349 19.82 8.56 -2.14
C ALA A 349 20.24 7.08 -2.02
N SER A 350 20.17 6.54 -0.82
CA SER A 350 20.27 5.11 -0.53
C SER A 350 19.19 4.77 0.48
N VAL A 351 18.57 3.61 0.32
CA VAL A 351 17.87 3.00 1.44
C VAL A 351 18.99 2.52 2.35
N ASP A 352 19.05 3.01 3.58
CA ASP A 352 19.93 2.44 4.60
C ASP A 352 19.40 1.03 4.88
N LEU A 353 19.81 0.11 4.02
CA LEU A 353 19.65 -1.31 4.14
C LEU A 353 20.72 -1.76 5.13
N ALA A 354 20.63 -1.26 6.36
CA ALA A 354 20.99 -2.15 7.44
C ALA A 354 20.19 -3.42 7.14
N PRO A 355 20.85 -4.57 6.95
CA PRO A 355 20.09 -5.80 6.99
C PRO A 355 19.25 -5.71 8.28
N ASP A 356 18.11 -6.37 8.32
CA ASP A 356 17.88 -7.08 9.56
C ASP A 356 19.18 -7.88 9.75
N VAL A 357 20.12 -7.33 10.56
CA VAL A 357 20.53 -8.10 11.70
C VAL A 357 19.17 -8.52 12.21
N ALA A 358 18.75 -9.72 11.82
CA ALA A 358 17.92 -10.53 12.67
C ALA A 358 18.65 -10.32 13.98
N SER A 359 18.17 -9.34 14.78
CA SER A 359 18.59 -9.20 16.16
C SER A 359 18.31 -10.59 16.62
N PRO A 360 19.37 -11.40 16.82
CA PRO A 360 19.32 -12.80 16.51
C PRO A 360 18.03 -13.24 17.13
N GLN A 361 17.08 -13.74 16.34
CA GLN A 361 16.24 -14.76 16.90
C GLN A 361 17.26 -15.86 17.17
N SER A 362 18.02 -15.68 18.26
CA SER A 362 18.59 -16.76 19.03
C SER A 362 17.44 -17.70 19.10
N GLU A 363 17.67 -18.92 18.65
CA GLU A 363 16.70 -19.87 18.10
C GLU A 363 15.52 -20.23 19.02
N HIS A 364 15.34 -19.48 20.11
CA HIS A 364 14.40 -19.59 21.21
C HIS A 364 13.90 -18.19 21.73
N ALA A 365 13.79 -17.14 20.91
CA ALA A 365 13.27 -15.82 21.32
C ALA A 365 11.82 -15.58 20.89
N PHE A 366 11.03 -14.87 21.70
CA PHE A 366 9.64 -14.51 21.40
C PHE A 366 9.32 -13.07 21.82
N THR A 367 8.33 -12.46 21.17
CA THR A 367 7.93 -11.07 21.44
C THR A 367 6.52 -11.01 22.01
N ILE A 368 6.34 -10.18 23.03
CA ILE A 368 5.04 -9.79 23.57
C ILE A 368 4.94 -8.27 23.63
N HIS A 369 3.74 -7.71 23.73
CA HIS A 369 3.53 -6.27 23.91
C HIS A 369 3.30 -5.93 25.38
N ASP A 370 3.77 -4.76 25.78
CA ASP A 370 3.24 -4.08 26.95
C ASP A 370 1.79 -3.71 26.71
N LEU A 371 0.98 -3.73 27.77
CA LEU A 371 -0.40 -3.28 27.71
C LEU A 371 -0.59 -2.03 28.54
N ARG A 372 -1.42 -1.12 28.06
CA ARG A 372 -2.08 -0.09 28.86
C ARG A 372 -3.54 -0.48 29.00
N VAL A 373 -4.02 -0.56 30.23
CA VAL A 373 -5.43 -0.80 30.53
C VAL A 373 -6.00 0.47 31.15
N GLU A 374 -6.92 1.10 30.45
CA GLU A 374 -7.46 2.42 30.80
C GLU A 374 -8.97 2.35 31.07
N VAL A 375 -9.41 3.05 32.11
CA VAL A 375 -10.83 3.14 32.46
C VAL A 375 -11.52 4.14 31.55
N VAL A 376 -12.51 3.68 30.81
CA VAL A 376 -13.36 4.50 29.94
C VAL A 376 -14.82 4.35 30.33
N ALA A 377 -15.61 5.41 30.18
CA ALA A 377 -17.05 5.38 30.45
C ALA A 377 -17.76 6.49 29.68
N PRO A 378 -19.10 6.43 29.52
CA PRO A 378 -19.88 7.53 28.97
C PRO A 378 -19.71 8.82 29.79
N ASP A 379 -19.79 9.97 29.13
CA ASP A 379 -19.63 11.27 29.78
C ASP A 379 -20.64 11.46 30.92
N GLY A 380 -20.14 11.90 32.08
CA GLY A 380 -20.95 12.11 33.28
C GLY A 380 -21.43 10.85 33.99
N ALA A 381 -21.02 9.66 33.55
CA ALA A 381 -21.44 8.41 34.18
C ALA A 381 -20.81 8.22 35.57
N LYS A 382 -21.63 7.79 36.54
CA LYS A 382 -21.14 7.42 37.87
C LYS A 382 -20.51 6.05 37.85
N LEU A 383 -19.25 5.95 38.27
CA LEU A 383 -18.53 4.68 38.38
C LEU A 383 -18.65 4.10 39.79
N TYR A 384 -19.09 2.85 39.88
CA TYR A 384 -19.31 2.15 41.15
C TYR A 384 -18.13 1.26 41.54
N CYS A 385 -17.23 0.95 40.59
CA CYS A 385 -16.01 0.18 40.83
C CYS A 385 -14.90 0.97 41.55
N GLY A 386 -15.13 2.23 41.90
CA GLY A 386 -14.19 3.08 42.63
C GLY A 386 -13.06 3.67 41.79
N ALA A 387 -12.99 3.36 40.50
CA ALA A 387 -12.06 3.99 39.56
C ALA A 387 -12.65 5.28 38.95
N ASN A 388 -11.78 6.13 38.43
CA ASN A 388 -12.14 7.33 37.66
C ASN A 388 -11.87 7.10 36.17
N VAL A 389 -12.61 7.80 35.31
CA VAL A 389 -12.31 7.81 33.87
C VAL A 389 -10.90 8.35 33.65
N GLY A 390 -10.09 7.64 32.86
CA GLY A 390 -8.68 7.94 32.62
C GLY A 390 -7.71 7.32 33.64
N ASP A 391 -8.18 6.70 34.72
CA ASP A 391 -7.32 5.85 35.54
C ASP A 391 -6.78 4.70 34.69
N TYR A 392 -5.55 4.29 34.94
CA TYR A 392 -4.94 3.23 34.14
C TYR A 392 -3.92 2.41 34.93
N PHE A 393 -3.62 1.22 34.44
CA PHE A 393 -2.40 0.52 34.80
C PHE A 393 -1.68 0.04 33.54
N GLU A 394 -0.39 -0.22 33.69
CA GLU A 394 0.44 -0.75 32.62
C GLU A 394 0.94 -2.13 32.99
N LEU A 395 0.78 -3.10 32.08
CA LEU A 395 1.44 -4.39 32.16
C LEU A 395 2.71 -4.30 31.31
N ARG A 396 3.86 -4.12 31.98
CA ARG A 396 5.17 -3.98 31.34
C ARG A 396 5.93 -5.31 31.43
N GLY A 397 6.02 -6.03 30.32
CA GLY A 397 6.38 -7.45 30.35
C GLY A 397 5.39 -8.20 31.23
N GLU A 398 5.86 -8.83 32.31
CA GLU A 398 5.00 -9.58 33.24
C GLU A 398 4.59 -8.76 34.48
N MET A 399 5.05 -7.51 34.58
CA MET A 399 4.89 -6.69 35.78
C MET A 399 3.77 -5.67 35.62
N LEU A 400 2.81 -5.68 36.56
CA LEU A 400 1.73 -4.69 36.61
C LEU A 400 2.18 -3.46 37.38
N HIS A 401 2.00 -2.27 36.78
CA HIS A 401 2.37 -0.98 37.32
C HIS A 401 1.15 -0.05 37.38
N LEU A 402 0.88 0.51 38.55
CA LEU A 402 -0.09 1.59 38.70
C LEU A 402 0.63 2.93 38.88
N PRO A 403 0.07 4.03 38.33
CA PRO A 403 0.49 5.38 38.68
C PRO A 403 0.34 5.63 40.20
N PRO A 404 1.21 6.47 40.79
CA PRO A 404 1.11 6.82 42.20
C PRO A 404 -0.27 7.37 42.57
N GLY A 405 -0.86 6.85 43.64
CA GLY A 405 -2.17 7.29 44.14
C GLY A 405 -3.37 6.72 43.39
N GLN A 406 -3.19 5.92 42.34
CA GLN A 406 -4.27 5.17 41.70
C GLN A 406 -4.47 3.81 42.35
N GLY A 407 -5.72 3.37 42.38
CA GLY A 407 -6.12 2.04 42.79
C GLY A 407 -7.03 1.42 41.75
N PHE A 408 -6.91 0.12 41.53
CA PHE A 408 -7.85 -0.65 40.72
C PHE A 408 -8.62 -1.61 41.60
N SER A 409 -9.94 -1.69 41.39
CA SER A 409 -10.78 -2.66 42.07
C SER A 409 -10.31 -4.09 41.76
N ILE A 410 -10.17 -4.89 42.82
CA ILE A 410 -9.79 -6.30 42.68
C ILE A 410 -10.80 -7.09 41.85
N TYR A 411 -12.08 -6.70 41.86
CA TYR A 411 -13.12 -7.33 41.05
C TYR A 411 -12.92 -7.00 39.57
N SER A 412 -12.63 -5.73 39.25
CA SER A 412 -12.28 -5.30 37.89
C SER A 412 -11.04 -6.02 37.37
N LEU A 413 -10.00 -6.15 38.21
CA LEU A 413 -8.81 -6.93 37.87
C LEU A 413 -9.16 -8.41 37.63
N GLY A 414 -10.08 -9.00 38.41
CA GLY A 414 -10.56 -10.37 38.20
C GLY A 414 -11.16 -10.60 36.81
N ALA A 415 -11.83 -9.61 36.22
CA ALA A 415 -12.35 -9.68 34.86
C ALA A 415 -11.25 -9.50 33.79
N LEU A 416 -10.18 -8.77 34.11
CA LEU A 416 -9.13 -8.39 33.17
C LEU A 416 -7.99 -9.40 33.08
N LEU A 417 -7.50 -9.87 34.23
CA LEU A 417 -6.31 -10.71 34.35
C LEU A 417 -6.34 -11.95 33.44
N PRO A 418 -7.47 -12.67 33.25
CA PRO A 418 -7.52 -13.83 32.36
C PRO A 418 -7.21 -13.50 30.89
N LEU A 419 -7.39 -12.24 30.48
CA LEU A 419 -7.27 -11.80 29.09
C LEU A 419 -5.90 -11.20 28.78
N LEU A 420 -5.19 -10.68 29.80
CA LEU A 420 -3.99 -9.87 29.57
C LEU A 420 -2.88 -10.66 28.86
N ALA A 421 -2.57 -11.88 29.30
CA ALA A 421 -1.50 -12.68 28.70
C ALA A 421 -1.77 -12.99 27.20
N ALA A 422 -3.03 -13.23 26.83
CA ALA A 422 -3.42 -13.39 25.43
C ALA A 422 -3.31 -12.07 24.67
N LYS A 423 -3.76 -10.97 25.27
CA LYS A 423 -3.69 -9.62 24.69
C LYS A 423 -2.27 -9.13 24.44
N GLN A 424 -1.29 -9.57 25.24
CA GLN A 424 0.13 -9.28 25.02
C GLN A 424 0.70 -9.95 23.77
N ARG A 425 0.16 -11.10 23.38
CA ARG A 425 0.66 -11.90 22.26
C ARG A 425 0.04 -11.43 20.95
N HIS A 426 0.76 -11.66 19.86
CA HIS A 426 0.11 -11.73 18.56
C HIS A 426 -0.84 -12.93 18.57
N ILE A 427 -2.08 -12.66 18.20
CA ILE A 427 -3.17 -13.62 18.09
C ILE A 427 -3.76 -13.48 16.69
N ASP A 428 -4.44 -14.51 16.24
CA ASP A 428 -5.03 -14.54 14.91
C ASP A 428 -5.93 -13.31 14.68
N PRO A 429 -5.86 -12.63 13.52
CA PRO A 429 -6.68 -11.45 13.24
C PRO A 429 -8.18 -11.73 13.19
N ASN A 430 -8.60 -12.99 13.09
CA ASN A 430 -10.01 -13.40 13.14
C ASN A 430 -10.46 -13.81 14.56
N ASP A 431 -9.54 -13.88 15.52
CA ASP A 431 -9.90 -14.07 16.92
C ASP A 431 -10.55 -12.77 17.43
N TRP A 432 -11.71 -12.86 18.08
CA TRP A 432 -12.38 -11.73 18.73
C TRP A 432 -11.45 -11.00 19.71
N MET A 433 -10.47 -11.71 20.28
CA MET A 433 -9.43 -11.10 21.11
C MET A 433 -8.51 -10.14 20.37
N SER A 434 -8.44 -10.19 19.04
CA SER A 434 -7.63 -9.25 18.25
C SER A 434 -8.33 -7.91 18.05
N THR A 435 -9.68 -7.91 18.02
CA THR A 435 -10.51 -6.73 17.70
C THR A 435 -11.12 -6.07 18.93
N ASP A 436 -11.51 -6.85 19.95
CA ASP A 436 -12.28 -6.33 21.09
C ASP A 436 -11.37 -5.76 22.17
N ALA A 437 -11.16 -4.45 22.18
CA ALA A 437 -10.27 -3.79 23.15
C ALA A 437 -10.94 -3.47 24.50
N ASP A 438 -12.26 -3.42 24.57
CA ASP A 438 -12.99 -2.88 25.73
C ASP A 438 -13.67 -3.98 26.55
N ILE A 439 -13.23 -4.18 27.79
CA ILE A 439 -13.79 -5.19 28.71
C ILE A 439 -14.73 -4.51 29.71
N ALA A 440 -15.97 -5.00 29.82
CA ALA A 440 -16.97 -4.43 30.72
C ALA A 440 -16.59 -4.61 32.21
N CYS A 441 -17.02 -3.66 33.05
CA CYS A 441 -16.97 -3.84 34.49
C CYS A 441 -17.81 -5.06 34.91
N PRO A 442 -17.32 -5.91 35.84
CA PRO A 442 -18.10 -7.06 36.32
C PRO A 442 -19.28 -6.65 37.22
N ASP A 443 -19.31 -5.41 37.72
CA ASP A 443 -20.51 -4.85 38.34
C ASP A 443 -21.49 -4.46 37.24
N PRO A 444 -22.66 -5.12 37.11
CA PRO A 444 -23.62 -4.86 36.04
C PRO A 444 -24.23 -3.44 36.09
N ASN A 445 -24.12 -2.75 37.23
CA ASN A 445 -24.60 -1.38 37.38
C ASN A 445 -23.49 -0.34 37.16
N CYS A 446 -22.25 -0.78 36.94
CA CYS A 446 -21.13 0.10 36.67
C CYS A 446 -20.93 0.25 35.15
N PRO A 447 -21.10 1.46 34.58
CA PRO A 447 -21.03 1.66 33.14
C PRO A 447 -19.59 1.75 32.59
N SER A 448 -18.57 1.59 33.44
CA SER A 448 -17.18 1.61 32.99
C SER A 448 -16.83 0.39 32.15
N ARG A 449 -15.89 0.62 31.23
CA ARG A 449 -15.16 -0.38 30.49
C ARG A 449 -13.67 -0.15 30.71
N PHE A 450 -12.88 -1.19 30.43
CA PHE A 450 -11.44 -1.17 30.54
C PHE A 450 -10.87 -1.41 29.14
N ARG A 451 -10.33 -0.36 28.54
CA ARG A 451 -9.72 -0.40 27.23
C ARG A 451 -8.30 -0.93 27.33
N ILE A 452 -8.02 -2.04 26.67
CA ILE A 452 -6.71 -2.68 26.61
C ILE A 452 -6.04 -2.29 25.29
N SER A 453 -4.94 -1.54 25.38
CA SER A 453 -4.15 -1.12 24.22
C SER A 453 -2.75 -1.72 24.29
N ARG A 454 -2.28 -2.30 23.18
CA ARG A 454 -0.86 -2.69 23.03
C ARG A 454 -0.02 -1.44 22.87
N THR A 455 1.12 -1.38 23.55
CA THR A 455 2.05 -0.26 23.47
C THR A 455 3.40 -0.72 22.92
N ASN A 456 4.37 -1.01 23.77
CA ASN A 456 5.74 -1.30 23.37
C ASN A 456 5.97 -2.81 23.18
N PRO A 457 6.56 -3.26 22.05
CA PRO A 457 7.00 -4.64 21.93
C PRO A 457 8.22 -4.90 22.82
N ARG A 458 8.25 -6.08 23.45
CA ARG A 458 9.34 -6.59 24.28
C ARG A 458 9.74 -7.99 23.81
N THR A 459 11.03 -8.19 23.60
CA THR A 459 11.59 -9.49 23.24
C THR A 459 12.09 -10.21 24.49
N PHE A 460 11.70 -11.46 24.62
CA PHE A 460 12.14 -12.40 25.65
C PHE A 460 12.88 -13.56 25.00
N ARG A 461 13.76 -14.22 25.76
CA ARG A 461 14.34 -15.50 25.36
C ARG A 461 13.75 -16.59 26.24
N HIS A 462 13.57 -17.78 25.67
CA HIS A 462 13.06 -18.95 26.37
C HIS A 462 13.89 -19.25 27.63
N ALA A 463 15.22 -19.25 27.50
CA ALA A 463 16.13 -19.48 28.63
C ALA A 463 16.06 -18.41 29.73
N ASP A 464 15.62 -17.19 29.40
CA ASP A 464 15.50 -16.09 30.36
C ASP A 464 14.15 -16.14 31.11
N THR A 465 13.18 -16.92 30.61
CA THR A 465 11.79 -16.92 31.10
C THR A 465 11.33 -18.29 31.61
N THR A 466 12.10 -19.35 31.36
CA THR A 466 11.79 -20.69 31.88
C THR A 466 13.06 -21.53 32.05
N ALA A 467 13.03 -22.40 33.06
CA ALA A 467 14.06 -23.43 33.25
C ALA A 467 13.86 -24.66 32.34
N VAL A 468 12.75 -24.73 31.61
CA VAL A 468 12.49 -25.78 30.64
C VAL A 468 13.40 -25.56 29.43
N VAL A 469 14.07 -26.61 28.98
CA VAL A 469 14.97 -26.56 27.83
C VAL A 469 14.14 -26.62 26.55
N HIS A 470 14.43 -25.73 25.59
CA HIS A 470 13.69 -25.65 24.34
C HIS A 470 13.84 -26.97 23.53
N PRO A 471 12.78 -27.56 22.95
CA PRO A 471 12.86 -28.87 22.31
C PRO A 471 13.92 -28.98 21.19
N SER A 472 14.17 -27.90 20.46
CA SER A 472 15.19 -27.85 19.40
C SER A 472 16.64 -27.69 19.90
N SER A 473 16.87 -27.52 21.21
CA SER A 473 18.22 -27.41 21.78
C SER A 473 18.81 -28.78 22.22
N LYS A 474 18.16 -29.89 21.84
CA LYS A 474 18.61 -31.28 22.11
C LYS A 474 19.25 -31.98 20.90
N SER A 475 19.57 -31.27 19.82
CA SER A 475 20.26 -31.81 18.64
C SER A 475 21.76 -31.58 18.67
#